data_AF-A0A806L855-F1
#
_entry.id   AF-A0A806L855-F1
#
_cell.length_a   1.000
_cell.length_b   1.000
_cell.length_c   1.000
_cell.angle_alpha   90.00
_cell.angle_beta   90.00
_cell.angle_gamma   90.00
#
_symmetry.space_group_name_H-M   'P 1'
#
loop_
_entity.id
_entity.type
_entity.pdbx_description
1 polymer ?
#
loop_
_entity_poly.entity_id
_entity_poly.type
_entity_poly.pdbx_seq_one_letter_code
_entity_poly.pdbx_strand_id
1 'polypeptide(L)' 'MKTGDDTFDDIYISKKTGKVVGVMLNGRDYKLVPISKTNEPISYERAKAFYRATVIGKAPEAIAYALDILHFIYGKEDEK' A
#
# COMPACT_ATOMS: atom_id res chain seq x y z
N MET A 1 9.34 -8.62 -24.82
CA MET A 1 8.55 -8.25 -23.62
C MET A 1 9.12 -9.05 -22.47
N LYS A 2 9.80 -8.42 -21.49
CA LYS A 2 10.31 -9.15 -20.33
C LYS A 2 9.16 -9.27 -19.32
N THR A 3 8.53 -10.43 -19.26
CA THR A 3 7.65 -10.86 -18.18
C THR A 3 8.51 -11.15 -16.96
N GLY A 4 8.29 -10.44 -15.86
CA GLY A 4 8.94 -10.72 -14.57
C GLY A 4 9.53 -9.49 -13.91
N ASP A 5 8.68 -8.62 -13.37
CA ASP A 5 8.94 -8.11 -12.02
C ASP A 5 8.15 -9.05 -11.10
N ASP A 6 8.84 -9.74 -10.16
CA ASP A 6 8.29 -10.75 -9.21
C ASP A 6 7.32 -10.13 -8.17
N THR A 7 6.33 -9.36 -8.63
CA THR A 7 5.50 -8.52 -7.74
C THR A 7 4.06 -9.01 -7.66
N PHE A 8 3.35 -9.15 -8.78
CA PHE A 8 1.95 -9.58 -8.82
C PHE A 8 1.70 -10.52 -10.00
N ASP A 9 0.81 -11.51 -9.81
CA ASP A 9 0.41 -12.47 -10.84
C ASP A 9 -0.47 -11.79 -11.91
N ASP A 10 -1.35 -10.88 -11.48
CA ASP A 10 -2.23 -10.11 -12.35
C ASP A 10 -2.65 -8.78 -11.69
N ILE A 11 -3.17 -7.83 -12.47
CA ILE A 11 -3.58 -6.50 -12.03
C ILE A 11 -4.98 -6.17 -12.56
N TYR A 12 -5.89 -5.82 -11.65
CA TYR A 12 -7.24 -5.39 -12.01
C TYR A 12 -7.29 -3.89 -12.26
N ILE A 13 -7.65 -3.50 -13.49
CA ILE A 13 -7.81 -2.09 -13.87
C ILE A 13 -9.28 -1.75 -14.06
N SER A 14 -9.74 -0.67 -13.42
CA SER A 14 -11.08 -0.14 -13.59
C SER A 14 -11.26 0.41 -15.01
N LYS A 15 -12.18 -0.19 -15.78
CA LYS A 15 -12.54 0.30 -17.13
C LYS A 15 -13.07 1.74 -17.13
N LYS A 16 -13.64 2.19 -16.00
CA LYS A 16 -14.24 3.52 -15.88
C LYS A 16 -13.20 4.61 -15.64
N THR A 17 -12.14 4.30 -14.89
CA THR A 17 -11.18 5.31 -14.39
C THR A 17 -9.75 5.09 -14.90
N GLY A 18 -9.45 3.94 -15.50
CA GLY A 18 -8.09 3.54 -15.88
C GLY A 18 -7.17 3.28 -14.68
N LYS A 19 -7.68 3.33 -13.45
CA LYS A 19 -6.89 3.13 -12.23
C LYS A 19 -6.83 1.65 -11.84
N VAL A 20 -5.72 1.22 -11.24
CA VAL A 20 -5.59 -0.09 -10.60
C VAL A 20 -6.51 -0.14 -9.39
N VAL A 21 -7.32 -1.20 -9.28
CA VAL A 21 -8.33 -1.40 -8.22
C VAL A 21 -8.14 -2.73 -7.47
N GLY A 22 -7.18 -3.53 -7.88
CA GLY A 22 -6.86 -4.80 -7.24
C GLY A 22 -5.67 -5.48 -7.91
N VAL A 23 -5.17 -6.52 -7.27
CA VAL A 23 -4.07 -7.36 -7.75
C VAL A 23 -4.35 -8.82 -7.42
N MET A 24 -3.82 -9.74 -8.22
CA MET A 24 -3.69 -11.14 -7.85
C MET A 24 -2.27 -11.37 -7.33
N LEU A 25 -2.15 -12.00 -6.16
CA LEU A 25 -0.86 -12.35 -5.57
C LEU A 25 -0.92 -13.76 -4.99
N ASN A 26 -0.05 -14.64 -5.47
CA ASN A 26 -0.01 -16.07 -5.12
C ASN A 26 -1.37 -16.75 -5.32
N GLY A 27 -2.03 -16.46 -6.44
CA GLY A 27 -3.36 -16.99 -6.79
C GLY A 27 -4.50 -16.50 -5.89
N ARG A 28 -4.31 -15.42 -5.12
CA ARG A 28 -5.35 -14.79 -4.29
C ARG A 28 -5.68 -13.39 -4.77
N ASP A 29 -6.97 -13.08 -4.83
CA ASP A 29 -7.47 -11.76 -5.18
C ASP A 29 -7.39 -10.78 -4.01
N TYR A 30 -6.75 -9.63 -4.23
CA TYR A 30 -6.71 -8.51 -3.30
C TYR A 30 -7.35 -7.27 -3.93
N LYS A 31 -8.40 -6.74 -3.28
CA LYS A 31 -9.01 -5.47 -3.67
C LYS A 31 -8.25 -4.31 -3.03
N LEU A 32 -7.80 -3.35 -3.85
CA LEU A 32 -7.21 -2.12 -3.33
C LEU A 32 -8.33 -1.24 -2.76
N VAL A 33 -8.24 -1.00 -1.45
CA VAL A 33 -9.13 -0.07 -0.75
C VAL A 33 -8.35 1.24 -0.56
N PRO A 34 -8.85 2.38 -1.07
CA PRO A 34 -8.21 3.66 -0.82
C PRO A 34 -8.14 3.94 0.68
N ILE A 35 -6.95 4.29 1.18
CA ILE A 35 -6.75 4.69 2.58
C ILE A 35 -7.50 6.02 2.87
N SER A 36 -7.75 6.83 1.83
CA SER A 36 -8.52 8.08 1.90
C SER A 36 -9.51 8.20 0.73
N LYS A 37 -10.64 8.88 0.96
CA LYS A 37 -11.59 9.30 -0.08
C LYS A 37 -11.10 10.50 -0.91
N THR A 38 -10.00 11.13 -0.51
CA THR A 38 -9.38 12.25 -1.25
C THR A 38 -8.34 11.73 -2.25
N ASN A 39 -8.31 12.30 -3.45
CA ASN A 39 -7.33 11.99 -4.51
C ASN A 39 -5.94 12.60 -4.22
N GLU A 40 -5.76 13.30 -3.10
CA GLU A 40 -4.48 13.89 -2.74
C GLU A 40 -3.54 12.80 -2.24
N PRO A 41 -2.33 12.68 -2.81
CA PRO A 41 -1.31 11.82 -2.23
C PRO A 41 -1.06 12.27 -0.80
N ILE A 42 -1.27 11.34 0.12
CA ILE A 42 -1.05 11.57 1.55
C ILE A 42 0.47 11.62 1.75
N SER A 43 0.97 12.64 2.45
CA SER A 43 2.39 12.70 2.82
C SER A 43 2.78 11.52 3.71
N TYR A 44 4.06 11.16 3.72
CA TYR A 44 4.60 10.09 4.57
C TYR A 44 4.17 10.24 6.04
N GLU A 45 4.32 11.43 6.63
CA GLU A 45 3.92 11.70 8.02
C GLU A 45 2.44 11.50 8.26
N ARG A 46 1.59 11.92 7.31
CA ARG A 46 0.15 11.74 7.43
C ARG A 46 -0.23 10.27 7.27
N ALA A 47 0.43 9.52 6.37
CA ALA A 47 0.24 8.07 6.22
C ALA A 47 0.65 7.32 7.49
N LYS A 48 1.83 7.63 8.06
CA LYS A 48 2.34 7.09 9.32
C LYS A 48 1.42 7.38 10.51
N ALA A 49 0.86 8.58 10.60
CA ALA A 49 -0.10 8.94 11.66
C ALA A 49 -1.41 8.17 11.54
N PHE A 50 -2.01 8.10 10.34
CA PHE A 50 -3.20 7.26 10.08
C PHE A 50 -2.91 5.79 10.39
N TYR A 51 -1.74 5.31 9.99
CA TYR A 51 -1.33 3.94 10.19
C TYR A 51 -1.24 3.61 11.68
N ARG A 52 -0.51 4.43 12.45
CA ARG A 52 -0.42 4.28 13.91
C ARG A 52 -1.81 4.30 14.54
N ALA A 53 -2.67 5.26 14.22
CA ALA A 53 -4.03 5.32 14.76
C ALA A 53 -4.86 4.05 14.46
N THR A 54 -4.64 3.43 13.30
CA THR A 54 -5.36 2.21 12.88
C THR A 54 -4.79 0.94 13.53
N VAL A 55 -3.48 0.90 13.79
CA VAL A 55 -2.77 -0.31 14.27
C VAL A 55 -2.47 -0.29 15.78
N ILE A 56 -2.56 0.84 16.48
CA ILE A 56 -2.40 0.95 17.95
C ILE A 56 -3.39 0.05 18.72
N GLY A 57 -4.50 -0.38 18.11
CA GLY A 57 -5.37 -1.42 18.67
C GLY A 57 -4.84 -2.87 18.55
N LYS A 58 -3.64 -3.08 18.00
CA LYS A 58 -3.02 -4.39 17.73
C LYS A 58 -1.59 -4.46 18.26
N ALA A 59 -1.12 -5.68 18.48
CA ALA A 59 0.14 -6.00 19.16
C ALA A 59 1.38 -5.27 18.58
N PRO A 60 2.43 -5.02 19.40
CA PRO A 60 3.62 -4.25 19.00
C PRO A 60 4.33 -4.75 17.73
N GLU A 61 4.34 -6.06 17.49
CA GLU A 61 4.96 -6.69 16.32
C GLU A 61 4.24 -6.29 15.02
N ALA A 62 2.92 -6.10 15.09
CA ALA A 62 2.14 -5.60 13.97
C ALA A 62 2.50 -4.15 13.62
N ILE A 63 2.94 -3.34 14.60
CA ILE A 63 3.37 -1.95 14.41
C ILE A 63 4.77 -1.86 13.79
N ALA A 64 5.64 -2.84 14.01
CA ALA A 64 6.96 -2.88 13.38
C ALA A 64 6.86 -3.25 11.89
N TYR A 65 6.21 -4.38 11.58
CA TYR A 65 6.05 -4.89 10.20
C TYR A 65 5.37 -3.88 9.26
N ALA A 66 4.32 -3.28 9.79
CA ALA A 66 3.67 -2.06 9.31
C ALA A 66 4.59 -0.93 8.83
N LEU A 67 5.47 -0.48 9.71
CA LEU A 67 6.31 0.70 9.47
C LEU A 67 7.35 0.35 8.41
N ASP A 68 7.83 -0.89 8.37
CA ASP A 68 8.72 -1.37 7.32
C ASP A 68 8.07 -1.30 5.94
N ILE A 69 6.79 -1.70 5.82
CA ILE A 69 6.04 -1.55 4.56
C ILE A 69 5.92 -0.07 4.19
N LEU A 70 5.66 0.80 5.15
CA LEU A 70 5.48 2.23 4.91
C LEU A 70 6.80 2.90 4.47
N HIS A 71 7.92 2.51 5.07
CA HIS A 71 9.27 2.90 4.64
C HIS A 71 9.57 2.40 3.22
N PHE A 72 9.22 1.16 2.90
CA PHE A 72 9.43 0.58 1.57
C PHE A 72 8.71 1.38 0.47
N ILE A 73 7.46 1.80 0.72
CA ILE A 73 6.65 2.50 -0.28
C ILE A 73 7.11 3.95 -0.49
N TYR A 74 7.51 4.65 0.57
CA TYR A 74 7.70 6.11 0.54
C TYR A 74 9.15 6.58 0.71
N GLY A 75 10.07 5.67 1.06
CA GLY A 75 11.42 5.98 1.54
C GLY A 75 11.40 6.42 3.01
N LYS A 76 12.56 6.37 3.68
CA LYS A 76 12.72 7.04 4.98
C LYS A 76 12.81 8.54 4.75
N GLU A 77 12.34 9.35 5.71
CA GLU A 77 12.42 10.81 5.59
C GLU A 77 13.86 11.32 5.46
N ASP A 78 14.82 10.58 6.03
CA ASP A 78 16.25 10.91 5.98
C ASP A 78 16.90 10.59 4.63
N GLU A 79 16.19 9.92 3.71
CA GLU A 79 16.70 9.46 2.40
C GLU A 79 16.17 10.31 1.22
N LYS A 80 15.51 11.44 1.48
CA LYS A 80 14.95 12.36 0.47
C LYS A 80 15.65 13.71 0.38
#